data_AF-W6REB8-F1
#
_entry.id   AF-W6REB8-F1
#
_cell.length_a   1.000
_cell.length_b   1.000
_cell.length_c   1.000
_cell.angle_alpha   90.00
_cell.angle_beta   90.00
_cell.angle_gamma   90.00
#
_symmetry.space_group_name_H-M   'P 1'
#
loop_
_entity.id
_entity.type
_entity.pdbx_description
1 polymer ?
#
loop_
_entity_poly.entity_id
_entity_poly.type
_entity_poly.pdbx_seq_one_letter_code
_entity_poly.pdbx_strand_id
1 'polypeptide(L)'
;MGTAKFEERIRELTEGMPDLAAIMEPLLAARGKLRTEFAHLHRQALAVVKDDATCRRLMTIPGVGPVVALAYTATIDIPQRFRTPRRWDRSWD
;
A
#
# COMPACT_ATOMS: atom_id res chain seq x y z
N MET A 1 5.08 14.78 3.59
CA MET A 1 6.32 15.13 4.32
C MET A 1 7.40 14.12 3.93
N GLY A 2 8.49 14.59 3.31
CA GLY A 2 9.59 13.72 2.86
C GLY A 2 10.25 13.00 4.03
N THR A 3 10.80 11.82 3.79
CA THR A 3 11.59 11.01 4.75
C THR A 3 12.61 11.86 5.50
N ALA A 4 13.38 12.65 4.75
CA ALA A 4 14.43 13.54 5.26
C ALA A 4 13.90 14.54 6.29
N LYS A 5 12.76 15.20 6.01
CA LYS A 5 12.18 16.21 6.91
C LYS A 5 11.76 15.65 8.27
N PHE A 6 11.40 14.36 8.34
CA PHE A 6 11.04 13.74 9.61
C PHE A 6 12.28 13.44 10.45
N GLU A 7 13.31 12.85 9.85
CA GLU A 7 14.53 12.48 10.56
C GLU A 7 15.29 13.72 11.05
N GLU A 8 15.42 14.75 10.19
CA GLU A 8 15.96 16.05 10.56
C GLU A 8 15.23 16.65 11.76
N ARG A 9 13.88 16.68 11.69
CA ARG A 9 13.07 17.23 12.78
C ARG A 9 13.24 16.48 14.10
N ILE A 10 13.37 15.16 14.07
CA ILE A 10 13.61 14.38 15.28
C ILE A 10 15.00 14.68 15.84
N ARG A 11 16.03 14.77 14.99
CA ARG A 11 17.39 15.13 15.44
C ARG A 11 17.44 16.51 16.09
N GLU A 12 16.78 17.51 15.50
CA GLU A 12 16.60 18.84 16.09
C GLU A 12 15.95 18.76 17.48
N LEU A 13 14.88 17.97 17.62
CA LEU A 13 14.14 17.85 18.89
C LEU A 13 14.94 17.12 19.98
N THR A 14 15.90 16.28 19.61
CA THR A 14 16.78 15.57 20.54
C THR A 14 18.10 16.29 20.81
N GLU A 15 18.30 17.47 20.22
CA GLU A 15 19.52 18.24 20.40
C GLU A 15 19.72 18.60 21.89
N GLY A 16 20.95 18.41 22.39
CA GLY A 16 21.26 18.61 23.81
C GLY A 16 20.81 17.48 24.75
N MET A 17 20.21 16.40 24.24
CA MET A 17 19.77 15.25 25.02
C MET A 17 20.49 13.96 24.55
N PRO A 18 21.77 13.75 24.94
CA PRO A 18 22.61 12.69 24.37
C PRO A 18 22.05 11.28 24.55
N ASP A 19 21.46 10.98 25.71
CA ASP A 19 20.86 9.66 25.98
C ASP A 19 19.65 9.40 25.08
N LEU A 20 18.81 10.42 24.87
CA LEU A 20 17.63 10.31 24.01
C LEU A 20 18.04 10.22 22.53
N ALA A 21 19.04 11.01 22.11
CA ALA A 21 19.57 10.96 20.75
C ALA A 21 20.12 9.55 20.43
N ALA A 22 20.84 8.93 21.37
CA ALA A 22 21.37 7.57 21.22
C ALA A 22 20.27 6.51 21.04
N ILE A 23 19.11 6.69 21.68
CA ILE A 23 17.94 5.79 21.52
C ILE A 23 17.23 6.07 20.19
N MET A 24 17.11 7.34 19.79
CA MET A 24 16.34 7.73 18.61
C MET A 24 17.06 7.40 17.29
N GLU A 25 18.39 7.53 17.23
CA GLU A 25 19.13 7.29 15.98
C GLU A 25 18.92 5.88 15.38
N PRO A 26 18.96 4.75 16.12
CA PRO A 26 18.67 3.44 15.54
C PRO A 26 17.21 3.31 15.07
N LEU A 27 16.26 3.97 15.73
CA LEU A 27 14.86 3.99 15.29
C LEU A 27 14.67 4.77 13.99
N LEU A 28 15.37 5.91 13.85
CA LEU A 28 15.40 6.68 12.61
C LEU A 28 16.02 5.87 11.47
N ALA A 29 17.13 5.18 11.72
CA ALA A 29 17.77 4.31 10.73
C ALA A 29 16.84 3.15 10.29
N ALA A 30 16.20 2.46 11.25
CA ALA A 30 15.25 1.40 10.95
C ALA A 30 14.05 1.91 10.13
N ARG A 31 13.48 3.05 10.53
CA ARG A 31 12.39 3.70 9.80
C ARG A 31 12.81 4.10 8.39
N GLY A 32 14.00 4.68 8.23
CA GLY A 32 14.56 5.06 6.92
C GLY A 32 14.64 3.86 5.98
N LYS A 33 15.21 2.75 6.46
CA LYS A 33 15.30 1.49 5.71
C LYS A 33 13.92 0.94 5.33
N LEU A 34 13.00 0.85 6.29
CA LEU A 34 11.63 0.37 6.04
C LEU A 34 10.91 1.22 4.98
N ARG A 35 11.09 2.55 5.00
CA ARG A 35 10.48 3.43 4.00
C ARG A 35 11.08 3.26 2.61
N THR A 36 12.38 3.02 2.52
CA THR A 36 13.06 2.72 1.25
C THR A 36 12.54 1.42 0.65
N GLU A 37 12.50 0.35 1.44
CA GLU A 37 11.99 -0.96 0.98
C GLU A 37 10.50 -0.89 0.63
N PHE A 38 9.70 -0.20 1.44
CA PHE A 38 8.29 0.04 1.13
C PHE A 38 8.12 0.75 -0.23
N ALA A 39 8.91 1.79 -0.50
CA ALA A 39 8.85 2.50 -1.78
C ALA A 39 9.29 1.60 -2.95
N HIS A 40 10.25 0.70 -2.75
CA HIS A 40 10.64 -0.29 -3.75
C HIS A 40 9.50 -1.26 -4.05
N LEU A 41 8.94 -1.90 -3.02
CA LEU A 41 7.80 -2.82 -3.16
C LEU A 41 6.58 -2.14 -3.78
N HIS A 42 6.31 -0.89 -3.41
CA HIS A 42 5.21 -0.12 -3.99
C HIS A 42 5.40 0.13 -5.49
N ARG A 43 6.63 0.42 -5.94
CA ARG A 43 6.94 0.55 -7.38
C ARG A 43 6.74 -0.77 -8.12
N GLN A 44 7.11 -1.90 -7.50
CA GLN A 44 6.86 -3.22 -8.09
C GLN A 44 5.36 -3.49 -8.22
N ALA A 45 4.56 -3.20 -7.19
CA ALA A 45 3.11 -3.31 -7.26
C ALA A 45 2.51 -2.44 -8.37
N LEU A 46 2.99 -1.19 -8.52
CA LEU A 46 2.59 -0.31 -9.62
C LEU A 46 2.92 -0.89 -11.00
N ALA A 47 4.09 -1.52 -11.15
CA ALA A 47 4.47 -2.16 -12.41
C ALA A 47 3.52 -3.32 -12.76
N VAL A 48 3.17 -4.16 -11.78
CA VAL A 48 2.22 -5.27 -11.98
C VAL A 48 0.84 -4.77 -12.39
N VAL A 49 0.28 -3.78 -11.68
CA VAL A 49 -1.08 -3.30 -11.98
C VAL A 49 -1.16 -2.51 -13.29
N LYS A 50 -0.04 -1.98 -13.81
CA LYS A 50 -0.03 -1.22 -15.06
C LYS A 50 -0.44 -2.07 -16.25
N ASP A 51 -0.05 -3.34 -16.25
CA ASP A 51 -0.31 -4.27 -17.35
C ASP A 51 -1.62 -5.05 -17.18
N ASP A 52 -2.24 -4.99 -15.98
CA ASP A 52 -3.52 -5.64 -15.68
C ASP A 52 -4.72 -4.70 -15.95
N ALA A 53 -5.57 -5.07 -16.92
CA ALA A 53 -6.76 -4.31 -17.29
C ALA A 53 -7.85 -4.27 -16.18
N THR A 54 -7.98 -5.34 -15.38
CA THR A 54 -8.90 -5.39 -14.25
C THR A 54 -8.41 -4.47 -13.13
N CYS A 55 -7.13 -4.53 -12.78
CA CYS A 55 -6.55 -3.64 -11.77
C CYS A 55 -6.70 -2.16 -12.16
N ARG A 56 -6.41 -1.80 -13.42
CA ARG A 56 -6.60 -0.43 -13.92
C ARG A 56 -8.05 0.03 -13.80
N ARG A 57 -9.00 -0.84 -14.08
CA ARG A 57 -10.43 -0.53 -13.96
C ARG A 57 -10.88 -0.39 -12.50
N LEU A 58 -10.32 -1.18 -11.59
CA LEU A 58 -10.59 -1.03 -10.15
C LEU A 58 -10.04 0.29 -9.61
N MET A 59 -8.86 0.70 -10.05
CA MET A 59 -8.22 1.96 -9.61
C MET A 59 -8.94 3.24 -10.08
N THR A 60 -9.94 3.16 -10.96
CA THR A 60 -10.79 4.33 -11.27
C THR A 60 -11.79 4.64 -10.14
N ILE A 61 -11.98 3.70 -9.21
CA ILE A 61 -12.87 3.88 -8.06
C ILE A 61 -12.15 4.77 -7.03
N PRO A 62 -12.80 5.86 -6.54
CA PRO A 62 -12.22 6.69 -5.49
C PRO A 62 -11.80 5.85 -4.28
N GLY A 63 -10.54 6.01 -3.84
CA GLY A 63 -9.97 5.28 -2.71
C GLY A 63 -9.35 3.92 -3.06
N VAL A 64 -9.49 3.43 -4.30
CA VAL A 64 -8.85 2.17 -4.73
C VAL A 64 -7.49 2.46 -5.35
N GLY A 65 -6.44 2.17 -4.58
CA GLY A 65 -5.06 2.24 -5.03
C GLY A 65 -4.52 0.92 -5.61
N PRO A 66 -3.28 0.90 -6.09
CA PRO A 66 -2.66 -0.27 -6.73
C PRO A 66 -2.59 -1.50 -5.81
N VAL A 67 -2.32 -1.31 -4.52
CA VAL A 67 -2.26 -2.41 -3.55
C VAL A 67 -3.65 -3.03 -3.35
N VAL A 68 -4.69 -2.20 -3.23
CA VAL A 68 -6.07 -2.66 -3.04
C VAL A 68 -6.57 -3.37 -4.30
N ALA A 69 -6.32 -2.80 -5.47
CA ALA A 69 -6.68 -3.40 -6.75
C ALA A 69 -6.01 -4.78 -6.94
N LEU A 70 -4.71 -4.87 -6.65
CA LEU A 70 -3.95 -6.12 -6.75
C LEU A 70 -4.44 -7.18 -5.74
N ALA A 71 -4.74 -6.78 -4.50
CA ALA A 71 -5.27 -7.72 -3.50
C ALA A 71 -6.65 -8.28 -3.92
N TYR A 72 -7.49 -7.43 -4.52
CA TYR A 72 -8.79 -7.84 -5.04
C TYR A 72 -8.66 -8.80 -6.23
N THR A 73 -7.79 -8.51 -7.19
CA THR A 73 -7.58 -9.42 -8.34
C THR A 73 -6.92 -10.72 -7.93
N ALA A 74 -5.96 -10.70 -7.01
CA ALA A 74 -5.30 -11.89 -6.49
C ALA A 74 -6.24 -12.81 -5.69
N THR A 75 -7.28 -12.25 -5.05
CA THR A 75 -8.30 -13.04 -4.35
C THR A 75 -9.41 -13.53 -5.27
N ILE A 76 -9.68 -12.80 -6.36
CA ILE A 76 -10.68 -13.16 -7.37
C ILE A 76 -9.96 -13.69 -8.61
N ASP A 77 -9.34 -14.86 -8.45
CA ASP A 77 -8.46 -15.49 -9.43
C ASP A 77 -9.11 -15.67 -10.83
N ILE A 78 -10.44 -15.77 -10.92
CA ILE A 78 -11.17 -15.94 -12.20
C ILE A 78 -12.46 -15.09 -12.23
N PRO A 79 -12.42 -13.82 -12.67
CA PRO A 79 -13.63 -12.99 -12.79
C PRO A 79 -14.68 -13.56 -13.77
N GLN A 80 -14.27 -14.46 -14.69
CA GLN A 80 -15.17 -15.18 -15.58
C GLN A 80 -16.18 -16.08 -14.85
N ARG A 81 -15.91 -16.52 -13.60
CA ARG A 81 -16.84 -17.35 -12.81
C ARG A 81 -18.11 -16.62 -12.37
N PHE A 82 -18.11 -15.29 -12.36
CA PHE A 82 -19.29 -14.49 -12.01
C PHE A 82 -20.16 -14.13 -13.22
N ARG A 83 -19.83 -14.58 -14.44
CA ARG A 83 -20.63 -14.32 -15.64
C ARG A 83 -22.03 -14.94 -15.61
N THR A 84 -22.28 -15.91 -14.74
CA THR A 84 -23.61 -16.46 -14.52
C THR A 84 -24.13 -15.99 -13.17
N PRO A 85 -24.91 -14.89 -13.11
CA PRO A 85 -25.69 -14.62 -11.91
C PRO A 85 -26.66 -15.79 -11.73
N ARG A 86 -26.62 -16.44 -10.56
CA ARG A 86 -27.66 -17.42 -10.20
C ARG A 86 -28.98 -16.65 -10.19
N ARG A 87 -29.81 -16.91 -11.19
CA ARG A 87 -31.18 -16.39 -11.28
C ARG A 87 -31.90 -16.84 -10.01
N TRP A 88 -32.19 -15.89 -9.12
CA TRP A 88 -33.05 -16.16 -7.98
C TRP A 88 -34.42 -16.49 -8.58
N ASP A 89 -34.78 -17.76 -8.48
CA ASP A 89 -36.07 -18.29 -8.84
C ASP A 89 -37.14 -17.55 -8.01
N ARG A 90 -38.04 -16.84 -8.70
CA ARG A 90 -39.26 -16.31 -8.10
C ARG A 90 -40.22 -17.47 -7.89
N SER A 91 -40.01 -18.23 -6.82
CA SER A 91 -40.97 -19.19 -6.27
C SER A 91 -41.18 -18.92 -4.78
N TRP A 92 -41.70 -17.73 -4.48
CA TRP A 92 -42.47 -17.48 -3.27
C TRP A 92 -43.69 -16.69 -3.74
N ASP A 93 -44.72 -17.45 -4.12
CA ASP A 93 -46.12 -17.01 -4.04
C ASP A 93 -46.48 -16.74 -2.57
#